data_AF-W6R3T2-F1
#
_entry.id   AF-W6R3T2-F1
#
_cell.length_a   1.000
_cell.length_b   1.000
_cell.length_c   1.000
_cell.angle_alpha   90.00
_cell.angle_beta   90.00
_cell.angle_gamma   90.00
#
_symmetry.space_group_name_H-M   'P 1'
#
loop_
_entity.id
_entity.type
_entity.pdbx_description
1 polymer ?
#
loop_
_entity_poly.entity_id
_entity_poly.type
_entity_poly.pdbx_seq_one_letter_code
_entity_poly.pdbx_strand_id
1 'polypeptide(L)'
;MQWRFVSFFLLIFSGFSISIGLPHEICMNTMKGVGAKVETEIWPSFDKLVCSKGKSPGADDWPFLEKQVLIPLWDKLQKKGLKLPNYRAKIKPLADAIVAQCAAEKRTNFCKKPELERMKSCAIDKAMGFIMSNMDMADKYGNEANCKIAKKCLEDESLWKWGRSVVVKFAKKVT
;
A
#
# COMPACT_ATOMS: atom_id res chain seq x y z
N MET A 1 2.57 6.66 -18.96
CA MET A 1 1.94 5.31 -18.91
C MET A 1 2.56 4.54 -17.75
N GLN A 2 2.21 4.84 -16.48
CA GLN A 2 3.18 4.69 -15.35
C GLN A 2 2.58 4.40 -13.94
N TRP A 3 1.43 3.71 -13.83
CA TRP A 3 0.69 3.63 -12.53
C TRP A 3 0.10 2.24 -12.23
N ARG A 4 0.66 1.17 -12.79
CA ARG A 4 -0.02 -0.14 -12.83
C ARG A 4 0.03 -0.83 -11.47
N PHE A 5 1.20 -1.10 -10.92
CA PHE A 5 1.33 -1.80 -9.63
C PHE A 5 1.37 -0.88 -8.41
N VAL A 6 1.55 0.41 -8.69
CA VAL A 6 1.35 1.48 -7.76
C VAL A 6 -0.01 1.31 -7.08
N SER A 7 -1.09 0.95 -7.76
CA SER A 7 -2.42 0.77 -7.14
C SER A 7 -2.54 -0.33 -6.08
N PHE A 8 -1.84 -1.47 -6.25
CA PHE A 8 -1.90 -2.61 -5.32
C PHE A 8 -1.00 -2.38 -4.10
N PHE A 9 0.23 -1.90 -4.32
CA PHE A 9 1.10 -1.48 -3.22
C PHE A 9 0.63 -0.17 -2.58
N LEU A 10 -0.06 0.73 -3.29
CA LEU A 10 -0.80 1.88 -2.75
C LEU A 10 -2.04 1.45 -1.97
N LEU A 11 -2.49 0.21 -2.07
CA LEU A 11 -3.57 -0.30 -1.22
C LEU A 11 -3.01 -0.66 0.19
N ILE A 12 -1.78 -1.17 0.20
CA ILE A 12 -0.96 -1.39 1.40
C ILE A 12 -0.45 -0.04 1.95
N PHE A 13 0.01 0.84 1.08
CA PHE A 13 0.48 2.18 1.40
C PHE A 13 -0.65 3.20 1.55
N SER A 14 -1.89 2.90 1.17
CA SER A 14 -3.06 3.71 1.52
C SER A 14 -3.36 3.50 2.99
N GLY A 15 -3.24 2.27 3.50
CA GLY A 15 -3.18 2.01 4.94
C GLY A 15 -2.14 2.89 5.65
N PHE A 16 -0.93 3.01 5.07
CA PHE A 16 0.10 3.96 5.51
C PHE A 16 -0.32 5.43 5.36
N SER A 17 -0.96 5.82 4.25
CA SER A 17 -1.46 7.20 4.00
C SER A 17 -2.52 7.62 5.01
N ILE A 18 -3.45 6.70 5.30
CA ILE A 18 -4.57 6.82 6.22
C ILE A 18 -4.06 6.89 7.65
N SER A 19 -3.08 6.06 7.97
CA SER A 19 -2.42 6.03 9.27
C SER A 19 -1.50 7.20 9.51
N ILE A 20 -1.09 7.88 8.45
CA ILE A 20 -0.26 9.06 8.54
C ILE A 20 -1.11 10.30 8.77
N GLY A 21 -2.44 10.27 8.68
CA GLY A 21 -3.30 11.42 8.98
C GLY A 21 -3.04 12.64 8.08
N LEU A 22 -3.99 13.01 7.24
CA LEU A 22 -3.76 14.02 6.22
C LEU A 22 -4.32 15.39 6.60
N PRO A 23 -3.54 16.22 7.31
CA PRO A 23 -3.57 17.66 7.05
C PRO A 23 -2.18 18.26 6.74
N HIS A 24 -1.08 17.58 7.06
CA HIS A 24 0.25 18.19 6.99
C HIS A 24 0.90 18.05 5.60
N GLU A 25 1.46 19.14 5.08
CA GLU A 25 2.03 19.19 3.72
C GLU A 25 3.15 18.14 3.49
N ILE A 26 4.02 17.95 4.49
CA ILE A 26 5.05 16.90 4.45
C ILE A 26 4.43 15.52 4.23
N CYS A 27 3.35 15.18 4.94
CA CYS A 27 2.66 13.92 4.78
C CYS A 27 2.10 13.78 3.34
N MET A 28 1.47 14.83 2.80
CA MET A 28 0.94 14.86 1.43
C MET A 28 2.03 14.69 0.36
N ASN A 29 3.15 15.41 0.48
CA ASN A 29 4.27 15.34 -0.46
C ASN A 29 4.98 13.98 -0.39
N THR A 30 5.15 13.48 0.82
CA THR A 30 5.69 12.14 1.08
C THR A 30 4.82 11.08 0.40
N MET A 31 3.49 11.21 0.51
CA MET A 31 2.55 10.30 -0.14
C MET A 31 2.60 10.33 -1.67
N LYS A 32 2.73 11.52 -2.27
CA LYS A 32 2.92 11.65 -3.73
C LYS A 32 4.18 10.92 -4.20
N GLY A 33 5.26 10.96 -3.41
CA GLY A 33 6.53 10.31 -3.72
C GLY A 33 6.50 8.77 -3.66
N VAL A 34 5.63 8.18 -2.82
CA VAL A 34 5.50 6.71 -2.71
C VAL A 34 5.12 6.09 -4.04
N GLY A 35 4.15 6.67 -4.74
CA GLY A 35 3.67 6.13 -6.01
C GLY A 35 4.78 6.04 -7.05
N ALA A 36 5.56 7.11 -7.19
CA ALA A 36 6.71 7.13 -8.09
C ALA A 36 7.78 6.10 -7.71
N LYS A 37 8.12 5.99 -6.42
CA LYS A 37 9.10 5.01 -5.95
C LYS A 37 8.65 3.56 -6.15
N VAL A 38 7.38 3.24 -5.91
CA VAL A 38 6.87 1.88 -6.16
C VAL A 38 7.00 1.52 -7.65
N GLU A 39 6.71 2.46 -8.54
CA GLU A 39 6.83 2.26 -10.00
C GLU A 39 8.29 2.04 -10.42
N THR A 40 9.25 2.76 -9.84
CA THR A 40 10.67 2.60 -10.22
C THR A 40 11.34 1.40 -9.54
N GLU A 41 11.06 1.17 -8.25
CA GLU A 41 11.80 0.22 -7.42
C GLU A 41 11.22 -1.19 -7.40
N ILE A 42 9.91 -1.34 -7.64
CA ILE A 42 9.19 -2.60 -7.41
C ILE A 42 8.53 -3.13 -8.70
N TRP A 43 7.84 -2.27 -9.46
CA TRP A 43 7.09 -2.69 -10.65
C TRP A 43 7.92 -3.48 -11.68
N PRO A 44 9.16 -3.09 -12.05
CA PRO A 44 9.92 -3.83 -13.05
C PRO A 44 10.16 -5.29 -12.66
N SER A 45 10.36 -5.56 -11.37
CA SER A 45 10.50 -6.92 -10.85
C SER A 45 9.17 -7.66 -10.89
N PHE A 46 8.07 -7.00 -10.55
CA PHE A 46 6.75 -7.60 -10.53
C PHE A 46 6.27 -7.96 -11.93
N ASP A 47 6.39 -7.04 -12.89
CA ASP A 47 6.03 -7.29 -14.28
C ASP A 47 6.83 -8.47 -14.85
N LYS A 48 8.17 -8.44 -14.71
CA LYS A 48 9.05 -9.50 -15.21
C LYS A 48 8.74 -10.89 -14.63
N LEU A 49 8.43 -10.97 -13.34
CA LEU A 49 8.27 -12.24 -12.62
C LEU A 49 6.84 -12.75 -12.56
N VAL A 50 5.85 -11.87 -12.79
CA VAL A 50 4.42 -12.18 -12.64
C VAL A 50 3.66 -11.89 -13.93
N CYS A 51 3.51 -10.62 -14.29
CA CYS A 51 2.60 -10.23 -15.36
C CYS A 51 3.06 -10.72 -16.75
N SER A 52 4.33 -10.52 -17.07
CA SER A 52 4.94 -10.99 -18.32
C SER A 52 5.04 -12.52 -18.41
N LYS A 53 4.74 -13.25 -17.32
CA LYS A 53 4.61 -14.71 -17.30
C LYS A 53 3.19 -15.21 -17.54
N GLY A 54 2.26 -14.31 -17.89
CA GLY A 54 0.85 -14.66 -18.17
C GLY A 54 0.00 -14.89 -16.91
N LYS A 55 0.54 -14.58 -15.72
CA LYS A 55 -0.18 -14.74 -14.45
C LYS A 55 -1.20 -13.62 -14.26
N SER A 56 -2.27 -13.93 -13.53
CA SER A 56 -3.39 -13.01 -13.27
C SER A 56 -3.64 -12.86 -11.77
N PRO A 57 -2.72 -12.22 -11.02
CA PRO A 57 -2.91 -11.98 -9.60
C PRO A 57 -4.11 -11.06 -9.33
N GLY A 58 -4.81 -11.30 -8.23
CA GLY A 58 -6.06 -10.61 -7.89
C GLY A 58 -6.40 -10.67 -6.41
N ALA A 59 -7.67 -10.44 -6.07
CA ALA A 59 -8.11 -10.36 -4.67
C ALA A 59 -7.85 -11.65 -3.87
N ASP A 60 -7.86 -12.82 -4.51
CA ASP A 60 -7.62 -14.12 -3.87
C ASP A 60 -6.19 -14.26 -3.33
N ASP A 61 -5.27 -13.41 -3.77
CA ASP A 61 -3.91 -13.34 -3.26
C ASP A 61 -3.83 -12.61 -1.90
N TRP A 62 -4.91 -11.93 -1.47
CA TRP A 62 -4.91 -11.09 -0.28
C TRP A 62 -4.42 -11.77 1.00
N PRO A 63 -4.81 -13.01 1.36
CA PRO A 63 -4.34 -13.64 2.59
C PRO A 63 -2.81 -13.79 2.63
N PHE A 64 -2.19 -14.08 1.49
CA PHE A 64 -0.73 -14.13 1.39
C PHE A 64 -0.14 -12.73 1.58
N LEU A 65 -0.72 -11.73 0.90
CA LEU A 65 -0.23 -10.37 0.87
C LEU A 65 -0.37 -9.68 2.24
N GLU A 66 -1.48 -9.89 2.93
CA GLU A 66 -1.68 -9.42 4.29
C GLU A 66 -0.58 -9.96 5.22
N LYS A 67 -0.37 -11.28 5.20
CA LYS A 67 0.56 -11.98 6.10
C LYS A 67 2.03 -11.70 5.78
N GLN A 68 2.39 -11.63 4.51
CA GLN A 68 3.78 -11.54 4.06
C GLN A 68 4.25 -10.12 3.75
N VAL A 69 3.30 -9.19 3.55
CA VAL A 69 3.61 -7.83 3.10
C VAL A 69 3.05 -6.79 4.05
N LEU A 70 1.73 -6.70 4.22
CA LEU A 70 1.12 -5.59 4.95
C LEU A 70 1.48 -5.63 6.45
N ILE A 71 1.30 -6.76 7.12
CA ILE A 71 1.65 -6.89 8.55
C ILE A 71 3.16 -6.66 8.77
N PRO A 72 4.08 -7.33 8.04
CA PRO A 72 5.51 -7.07 8.20
C PRO A 72 5.95 -5.65 7.85
N LEU A 73 5.32 -5.00 6.87
CA LEU A 73 5.55 -3.60 6.57
C LEU A 73 5.16 -2.72 7.75
N TRP A 74 3.97 -2.96 8.34
CA TRP A 74 3.49 -2.26 9.53
C TRP A 74 4.52 -2.30 10.66
N ASP A 75 4.98 -3.51 11.00
CA ASP A 75 5.96 -3.74 12.06
C ASP A 75 7.30 -3.07 11.74
N LYS A 76 7.76 -3.15 10.49
CA LYS A 76 9.02 -2.51 10.06
C LYS A 76 8.97 -1.00 10.21
N LEU A 77 7.84 -0.38 9.86
CA LEU A 77 7.65 1.05 9.98
C LEU A 77 7.57 1.49 11.44
N GLN A 78 6.86 0.74 12.29
CA GLN A 78 6.84 0.99 13.74
C GLN A 78 8.23 0.86 14.36
N LYS A 79 9.03 -0.14 13.95
CA LYS A 79 10.43 -0.28 14.39
C LYS A 79 11.34 0.87 13.96
N LYS A 80 11.00 1.57 12.87
CA LYS A 80 11.68 2.80 12.44
C LYS A 80 11.18 4.06 13.16
N GLY A 81 10.32 3.89 14.17
CA GLY A 81 9.79 4.97 15.00
C GLY A 81 8.49 5.59 14.47
N LEU A 82 7.94 5.08 13.35
CA LEU A 82 6.68 5.61 12.82
C LEU A 82 5.53 5.20 13.74
N LYS A 83 4.80 6.18 14.26
CA LYS A 83 3.58 5.92 15.04
C LYS A 83 2.47 5.54 14.07
N LEU A 84 1.98 4.32 14.20
CA LEU A 84 0.88 3.78 13.41
C LEU A 84 -0.24 3.30 14.35
N PRO A 85 -1.52 3.37 13.94
CA PRO A 85 -2.63 2.77 14.68
C PRO A 85 -2.48 1.26 14.76
N ASN A 86 -3.22 0.65 15.70
CA ASN A 86 -3.26 -0.80 15.86
C ASN A 86 -3.78 -1.45 14.57
N TYR A 87 -2.97 -2.35 14.00
CA TYR A 87 -3.32 -2.99 12.73
C TYR A 87 -4.64 -3.78 12.83
N ARG A 88 -4.75 -4.71 13.77
CA ARG A 88 -5.92 -5.61 13.86
C ARG A 88 -7.23 -4.88 14.14
N ALA A 89 -7.20 -3.92 15.06
CA ALA A 89 -8.42 -3.27 15.52
C ALA A 89 -8.89 -2.13 14.58
N LYS A 90 -7.96 -1.44 13.91
CA LYS A 90 -8.29 -0.22 13.14
C LYS A 90 -8.07 -0.34 11.65
N ILE A 91 -7.04 -1.06 11.23
CA ILE A 91 -6.60 -1.07 9.83
C ILE A 91 -7.07 -2.30 9.07
N LYS A 92 -7.08 -3.46 9.72
CA LYS A 92 -7.54 -4.70 9.11
C LYS A 92 -8.97 -4.60 8.55
N PRO A 93 -9.97 -4.05 9.29
CA PRO A 93 -11.33 -3.93 8.75
C PRO A 93 -11.38 -3.06 7.49
N LEU A 94 -10.60 -1.98 7.45
CA LEU A 94 -10.50 -1.10 6.28
C LEU A 94 -9.82 -1.81 5.10
N ALA A 95 -8.70 -2.48 5.35
CA ALA A 95 -7.96 -3.21 4.33
C ALA A 95 -8.82 -4.33 3.72
N ASP A 96 -9.52 -5.10 4.56
CA ASP A 96 -10.44 -6.16 4.11
C ASP A 96 -11.61 -5.56 3.30
N ALA A 97 -12.18 -4.43 3.73
CA ALA A 97 -13.25 -3.75 3.00
C ALA A 97 -12.79 -3.23 1.62
N ILE A 98 -11.58 -2.68 1.52
CA ILE A 98 -11.02 -2.23 0.24
C ILE A 98 -10.79 -3.44 -0.67
N VAL A 99 -10.24 -4.54 -0.16
CA VAL A 99 -10.00 -5.74 -0.97
C VAL A 99 -11.31 -6.32 -1.48
N ALA A 100 -12.32 -6.44 -0.62
CA ALA A 100 -13.63 -6.95 -1.03
C ALA A 100 -14.26 -6.08 -2.12
N GLN A 101 -14.34 -4.76 -1.91
CA GLN A 101 -15.15 -3.87 -2.75
C GLN A 101 -14.39 -3.32 -3.97
N CYS A 102 -13.08 -3.13 -3.85
CA CYS A 102 -12.25 -2.51 -4.90
C CYS A 102 -11.49 -3.54 -5.75
N ALA A 103 -11.26 -4.76 -5.22
CA ALA A 103 -10.56 -5.82 -5.95
C ALA A 103 -11.46 -7.01 -6.26
N ALA A 104 -12.09 -7.64 -5.26
CA ALA A 104 -12.82 -8.90 -5.43
C ALA A 104 -14.09 -8.73 -6.27
N GLU A 105 -14.98 -7.81 -5.88
CA GLU A 105 -16.21 -7.51 -6.63
C GLU A 105 -15.94 -7.09 -8.09
N LYS A 106 -14.81 -6.41 -8.32
CA LYS A 106 -14.43 -5.92 -9.64
C LYS A 106 -13.62 -6.95 -10.44
N ARG A 107 -13.32 -8.11 -9.86
CA ARG A 107 -12.46 -9.16 -10.43
C ARG A 107 -11.14 -8.60 -10.97
N THR A 108 -10.53 -7.70 -10.19
CA THR A 108 -9.35 -6.94 -10.60
C THR A 108 -8.15 -7.86 -10.81
N ASN A 109 -7.57 -7.84 -12.00
CA ASN A 109 -6.27 -8.39 -12.33
C ASN A 109 -5.20 -7.31 -12.15
N PHE A 110 -4.27 -7.55 -11.23
CA PHE A 110 -3.23 -6.58 -10.90
C PHE A 110 -2.15 -6.41 -11.98
N CYS A 111 -2.24 -7.13 -13.09
CA CYS A 111 -1.42 -6.92 -14.27
C CYS A 111 -2.07 -6.02 -15.33
N LYS A 112 -3.38 -5.75 -15.22
CA LYS A 112 -4.12 -4.95 -16.19
C LYS A 112 -4.28 -3.51 -15.72
N LYS A 113 -3.69 -2.58 -16.49
CA LYS A 113 -3.74 -1.14 -16.20
C LYS A 113 -5.14 -0.59 -15.93
N PRO A 114 -6.16 -0.84 -16.78
CA PRO A 114 -7.47 -0.22 -16.57
C PRO A 114 -8.14 -0.69 -15.27
N GLU A 115 -7.92 -1.94 -14.89
CA GLU A 115 -8.48 -2.54 -13.68
C GLU A 115 -7.77 -2.00 -12.43
N LEU A 116 -6.45 -1.82 -12.51
CA LEU A 116 -5.63 -1.23 -11.45
C LEU A 116 -5.97 0.24 -11.17
N GLU A 117 -6.21 1.05 -12.20
CA GLU A 117 -6.62 2.45 -12.01
C GLU A 117 -8.00 2.54 -11.36
N ARG A 118 -8.94 1.69 -11.80
CA ARG A 118 -10.28 1.61 -11.19
C ARG A 118 -10.21 1.20 -9.73
N MET A 119 -9.39 0.20 -9.42
CA MET A 119 -9.17 -0.25 -8.04
C MET A 119 -8.54 0.87 -7.20
N LYS A 120 -7.56 1.61 -7.74
CA LYS A 120 -6.92 2.73 -7.04
C LYS A 120 -7.91 3.81 -6.64
N SER A 121 -8.75 4.26 -7.57
CA SER A 121 -9.75 5.29 -7.26
C SER A 121 -10.68 4.82 -6.15
N CYS A 122 -11.21 3.59 -6.25
CA CYS A 122 -12.05 3.00 -5.21
C CYS A 122 -11.32 2.91 -3.85
N ALA A 123 -10.07 2.48 -3.84
CA ALA A 123 -9.27 2.36 -2.63
C ALA A 123 -9.00 3.72 -1.97
N ILE A 124 -8.73 4.76 -2.78
CA ILE A 124 -8.57 6.14 -2.31
C ILE A 124 -9.88 6.65 -1.72
N ASP A 125 -11.01 6.42 -2.38
CA ASP A 125 -12.32 6.88 -1.89
C ASP A 125 -12.66 6.24 -0.52
N LYS A 126 -12.42 4.94 -0.38
CA LYS A 126 -12.59 4.24 0.91
C LYS A 126 -11.63 4.73 1.98
N ALA A 127 -10.37 4.98 1.60
CA ALA A 127 -9.36 5.52 2.48
C ALA A 127 -9.75 6.91 3.00
N MET A 128 -10.17 7.81 2.11
CA MET A 128 -10.63 9.14 2.49
C MET A 128 -11.88 9.09 3.36
N GLY A 129 -12.87 8.28 3.01
CA GLY A 129 -14.08 8.10 3.83
C GLY A 129 -13.76 7.62 5.25
N PHE A 130 -12.78 6.72 5.39
CA PHE A 130 -12.29 6.30 6.69
C PHE A 130 -11.60 7.43 7.46
N ILE A 131 -10.70 8.19 6.82
CA ILE A 131 -10.02 9.34 7.45
C ILE A 131 -11.04 10.37 7.94
N MET A 132 -12.02 10.73 7.10
CA MET A 132 -13.08 11.68 7.46
C MET A 132 -13.95 11.18 8.61
N SER A 133 -14.16 9.86 8.71
CA SER A 133 -14.92 9.26 9.82
C SER A 133 -14.08 9.06 11.09
N ASN A 134 -12.77 9.30 11.03
CA ASN A 134 -11.82 9.08 12.14
C ASN A 134 -10.79 10.23 12.19
N MET A 135 -11.27 11.49 12.18
CA MET A 135 -10.41 12.67 12.18
C MET A 135 -9.48 12.73 13.41
N ASP A 136 -9.92 12.18 14.55
CA ASP A 136 -9.10 12.04 15.76
C ASP A 136 -7.82 11.21 15.52
N MET A 137 -7.92 10.14 14.73
CA MET A 137 -6.76 9.36 14.33
C MET A 137 -5.90 10.13 13.34
N ALA A 138 -6.52 10.89 12.43
CA ALA A 138 -5.78 11.73 11.50
C ALA A 138 -4.93 12.77 12.23
N ASP A 139 -5.47 13.42 13.26
CA ASP A 139 -4.72 14.39 14.07
C ASP A 139 -3.62 13.71 14.90
N LYS A 140 -3.95 12.57 15.51
CA LYS A 140 -3.03 11.83 16.38
C LYS A 140 -1.80 11.31 15.64
N TYR A 141 -1.99 10.80 14.42
CA TYR A 141 -0.93 10.18 13.66
C TYR A 141 -0.39 11.07 12.53
N GLY A 142 -1.06 12.17 12.20
CA GLY A 142 -0.70 13.11 11.12
C GLY A 142 -0.11 14.44 11.51
N ASN A 143 0.56 14.45 12.65
CA ASN A 143 1.45 15.53 13.02
C ASN A 143 2.77 15.51 12.22
N GLU A 144 3.38 16.68 12.14
CA GLU A 144 4.63 16.93 11.40
C GLU A 144 5.76 15.95 11.79
N ALA A 145 5.92 15.67 13.08
CA ALA A 145 6.99 14.80 13.57
C ALA A 145 6.86 13.38 13.00
N ASN A 146 5.63 12.84 12.99
CA ASN A 146 5.36 11.53 12.41
C ASN A 146 5.51 11.56 10.87
N CYS A 147 5.09 12.64 10.20
CA CYS A 147 5.32 12.83 8.76
C CYS A 147 6.81 12.79 8.39
N LYS A 148 7.67 13.44 9.18
CA LYS A 148 9.12 13.45 8.95
C LYS A 148 9.72 12.05 9.08
N ILE A 149 9.24 11.25 10.02
CA ILE A 149 9.66 9.84 10.15
C ILE A 149 9.18 9.01 8.97
N ALA A 150 7.93 9.20 8.53
CA ALA A 150 7.39 8.54 7.34
C ALA A 150 8.23 8.82 6.09
N LYS A 151 8.61 10.09 5.89
CA LYS A 151 9.50 10.50 4.80
C LYS A 151 10.84 9.76 4.86
N LYS A 152 11.50 9.75 6.02
CA LYS A 152 12.76 9.01 6.22
C LYS A 152 12.62 7.52 5.92
N CYS A 153 11.51 6.89 6.33
CA CYS A 153 11.25 5.48 6.03
C CYS A 153 11.17 5.21 4.52
N LEU A 154 10.61 6.15 3.75
CA LEU A 154 10.50 6.04 2.29
C LEU A 154 11.80 6.38 1.57
N GLU A 155 12.68 7.16 2.20
CA GLU A 155 14.03 7.42 1.71
C GLU A 155 14.96 6.23 1.96
N ASP A 156 14.64 5.36 2.91
CA ASP A 156 15.45 4.20 3.27
C ASP A 156 15.42 3.08 2.22
N GLU A 157 16.56 2.83 1.56
CA GLU A 157 16.72 1.76 0.59
C GLU A 157 16.43 0.36 1.12
N SER A 158 16.66 0.10 2.41
CA SER A 158 16.43 -1.22 3.02
C SER A 158 14.96 -1.62 2.93
N LEU A 159 14.05 -0.64 2.97
CA LEU A 159 12.62 -0.86 2.80
C LEU A 159 12.30 -1.35 1.38
N TRP A 160 12.89 -0.71 0.37
CA TRP A 160 12.66 -1.04 -1.03
C TRP A 160 13.36 -2.34 -1.44
N LYS A 161 14.57 -2.61 -0.91
CA LYS A 161 15.25 -3.92 -1.03
C LYS A 161 14.39 -5.04 -0.46
N TRP A 162 13.78 -4.82 0.71
CA TRP A 162 12.81 -5.77 1.27
C TRP A 162 11.58 -5.94 0.37
N GLY A 163 11.00 -4.84 -0.13
CA GLY A 163 9.86 -4.89 -1.06
C GLY A 163 10.14 -5.71 -2.33
N ARG A 164 11.33 -5.58 -2.92
CA ARG A 164 11.75 -6.43 -4.06
C ARG A 164 11.84 -7.91 -3.68
N SER A 165 12.36 -8.23 -2.49
CA SER A 165 12.42 -9.61 -2.02
C SER A 165 11.02 -10.24 -1.84
N VAL A 166 10.04 -9.42 -1.44
CA VAL A 166 8.64 -9.83 -1.34
C VAL A 166 8.06 -10.16 -2.72
N VAL A 167 8.35 -9.36 -3.75
CA VAL A 167 7.91 -9.66 -5.13
C VAL A 167 8.43 -11.02 -5.59
N VAL A 168 9.69 -11.36 -5.28
CA VAL A 168 10.25 -12.68 -5.60
C VAL A 168 9.49 -13.80 -4.88
N LYS A 169 9.18 -13.62 -3.60
CA LYS A 169 8.37 -14.60 -2.84
C LYS A 169 6.96 -14.74 -3.39
N PHE A 170 6.32 -13.63 -3.72
CA PHE A 170 4.99 -13.61 -4.31
C PHE A 170 4.98 -14.32 -5.66
N ALA A 171 5.94 -14.00 -6.52
CA ALA A 171 6.08 -14.63 -7.82
C ALA A 171 6.16 -16.15 -7.70
N LYS A 172 6.91 -16.69 -6.73
CA LYS A 172 6.97 -18.13 -6.43
C LYS A 172 5.60 -18.70 -6.02
N LYS A 173 4.83 -17.99 -5.19
CA LYS A 173 3.47 -18.42 -4.76
C LYS A 173 2.49 -18.51 -5.92
N VAL A 174 2.55 -17.57 -6.86
CA VAL A 174 1.64 -17.52 -8.01
C VAL A 174 2.16 -18.31 -9.23
N THR A 175 3.24 -19.09 -9.07
CA THR A 175 3.70 -20.08 -10.08
C THR A 175 3.22 -21.46 -9.66
#